data_AF-A0A2T5XYT1-F1
#
_entry.id   AF-A0A2T5XYT1-F1
#
_cell.length_a   1.000
_cell.length_b   1.000
_cell.length_c   1.000
_cell.angle_alpha   90.00
_cell.angle_beta   90.00
_cell.angle_gamma   90.00
#
_symmetry.space_group_name_H-M   'P 1'
#
loop_
_entity.id
_entity.type
_entity.pdbx_description
1 polymer ?
#
loop_
_entity_poly.entity_id
_entity_poly.type
_entity_poly.pdbx_seq_one_letter_code
_entity_poly.pdbx_strand_id
1 'polypeptide(L)'
;MEENKTSVDILWDEISAIRDILMSRQEISSLSDYNKTIRKVLLLSCASFFEKEMTEMLKRYVINVTNNNKELVSFLEKQAINLRYHTLFSWGEKDDPNKPGKSINSFLSLFGEGFKTKVTSIINENTNFDTSKNAFLEIGHIRNILAHSDFASYSYDNKTPEEIYNLYIAAKGFIPKIEELLNTNEVTNSSANN
;
A
#
# COMPACT_ATOMS: atom_id res chain seq x y z
N MET A 1 18.85 -17.84 -0.81
CA MET A 1 18.93 -16.38 -1.02
C MET A 1 17.97 -15.79 0.00
N GLU A 2 18.47 -15.27 1.12
CA GLU A 2 17.57 -14.63 2.09
C GLU A 2 16.93 -13.43 1.38
N GLU A 3 15.62 -13.52 1.18
CA GLU A 3 14.82 -12.40 0.75
C GLU A 3 15.02 -11.28 1.80
N ASN A 4 15.37 -10.08 1.36
CA ASN A 4 15.71 -9.00 2.28
C ASN A 4 14.43 -8.61 3.04
N LYS A 5 14.32 -9.03 4.30
CA LYS A 5 13.11 -8.83 5.12
C LYS A 5 12.81 -7.35 5.28
N THR A 6 11.57 -6.97 5.07
CA THR A 6 11.07 -5.62 5.33
C THR A 6 10.86 -5.41 6.83
N SER A 7 10.61 -4.15 7.24
CA SER A 7 10.22 -3.84 8.62
C SER A 7 8.93 -4.54 9.06
N VAL A 8 8.00 -4.82 8.13
CA VAL A 8 6.74 -5.52 8.43
C VAL A 8 7.00 -7.01 8.62
N ASP A 9 7.89 -7.62 7.83
CA ASP A 9 8.26 -9.03 7.99
C ASP A 9 8.95 -9.27 9.35
N ILE A 10 9.84 -8.35 9.75
CA ILE A 10 10.50 -8.39 11.07
C ILE A 10 9.46 -8.28 12.20
N LEU A 11 8.55 -7.31 12.10
CA LEU A 11 7.48 -7.14 13.09
C LEU A 11 6.59 -8.40 13.14
N TRP A 12 6.27 -9.01 12.00
CA TRP A 12 5.49 -10.25 11.95
C TRP A 12 6.18 -11.40 12.68
N ASP A 13 7.48 -11.56 12.50
CA ASP A 13 8.26 -12.59 13.21
C ASP A 13 8.21 -12.38 14.73
N GLU A 14 8.38 -11.14 15.19
CA GLU A 14 8.28 -10.77 16.61
C GLU A 14 6.88 -11.08 17.18
N ILE A 15 5.84 -10.69 16.44
CA ILE A 15 4.44 -10.93 16.81
C ILE A 15 4.15 -12.43 16.91
N SER A 16 4.58 -13.18 15.92
CA SER A 16 4.34 -14.63 15.84
C SER A 16 5.04 -15.35 16.99
N ALA A 17 6.29 -15.01 17.27
CA ALA A 17 7.05 -15.60 18.37
C ALA A 17 6.37 -15.37 19.74
N ILE A 18 5.85 -14.16 20.00
CA ILE A 18 5.12 -13.87 21.25
C ILE A 18 3.82 -14.68 21.32
N ARG A 19 3.09 -14.80 20.21
CA ARG A 19 1.85 -15.58 20.15
C ARG A 19 2.09 -17.05 20.43
N ASP A 20 3.14 -17.63 19.88
CA ASP A 20 3.52 -19.03 20.11
C ASP A 20 3.86 -19.29 21.58
N ILE A 21 4.53 -18.33 22.25
CA ILE A 21 4.79 -18.40 23.69
C ILE A 21 3.48 -18.39 24.50
N LEU A 22 2.55 -17.48 24.17
CA LEU A 22 1.26 -17.40 24.87
C LEU A 22 0.40 -18.64 24.64
N MET A 23 0.38 -19.17 23.41
CA MET A 23 -0.32 -20.40 23.06
C MET A 23 0.26 -21.62 23.79
N SER A 24 1.59 -21.79 23.79
CA SER A 24 2.25 -22.93 24.45
C SER A 24 2.06 -22.95 25.97
N ARG A 25 1.85 -21.77 26.59
CA ARG A 25 1.54 -21.63 28.01
C ARG A 25 0.05 -21.69 28.34
N GLN A 26 -0.82 -21.86 27.34
CA GLN A 26 -2.28 -21.87 27.49
C GLN A 26 -2.86 -20.58 28.09
N GLU A 27 -2.20 -19.44 27.89
CA GLU A 27 -2.63 -18.11 28.38
C GLU A 27 -3.68 -17.50 27.44
N ILE A 28 -4.85 -18.13 27.34
CA ILE A 28 -5.87 -17.83 26.32
C ILE A 28 -6.41 -16.39 26.43
N SER A 29 -6.60 -15.87 27.64
CA SER A 29 -7.06 -14.50 27.86
C SER A 29 -6.02 -13.48 27.37
N SER A 30 -4.76 -13.65 27.78
CA SER A 30 -3.65 -12.79 27.34
C SER A 30 -3.43 -12.87 25.84
N LEU A 31 -3.55 -14.05 25.23
CA LEU A 31 -3.49 -14.20 23.77
C LEU A 31 -4.60 -13.44 23.06
N SER A 32 -5.82 -13.46 23.61
CA SER A 32 -6.96 -12.70 23.06
C SER A 32 -6.68 -11.19 23.09
N ASP A 33 -6.25 -10.66 24.22
CA ASP A 33 -5.98 -9.23 24.38
C ASP A 33 -4.76 -8.77 23.56
N TYR A 34 -3.74 -9.64 23.47
CA TYR A 34 -2.60 -9.45 22.59
C TYR A 34 -3.05 -9.36 21.13
N ASN A 35 -3.87 -10.32 20.65
CA ASN A 35 -4.37 -10.32 19.28
C ASN A 35 -5.18 -9.05 18.95
N LYS A 36 -6.05 -8.59 19.86
CA LYS A 36 -6.83 -7.35 19.67
C LYS A 36 -5.93 -6.15 19.43
N THR A 37 -4.89 -6.01 20.25
CA THR A 37 -3.93 -4.90 20.16
C THR A 37 -3.11 -5.01 18.89
N ILE A 38 -2.57 -6.20 18.62
CA ILE A 38 -1.57 -6.37 17.57
C ILE A 38 -2.16 -6.29 16.17
N ARG A 39 -3.45 -6.64 15.97
CA ARG A 39 -4.13 -6.41 14.68
C ARG A 39 -4.02 -4.95 14.24
N LYS A 40 -4.29 -4.02 15.16
CA LYS A 40 -4.23 -2.57 14.89
C LYS A 40 -2.79 -2.12 14.64
N VAL A 41 -1.85 -2.58 15.46
CA VAL A 41 -0.42 -2.25 15.33
C VAL A 41 0.16 -2.76 14.01
N LEU A 42 -0.09 -4.03 13.69
CA LEU A 42 0.40 -4.66 12.47
C LEU A 42 -0.16 -3.95 11.24
N LEU A 43 -1.48 -3.73 11.19
CA LEU A 43 -2.11 -3.07 10.05
C LEU A 43 -1.61 -1.63 9.87
N LEU A 44 -1.47 -0.86 10.95
CA LEU A 44 -0.90 0.49 10.88
C LEU A 44 0.55 0.46 10.37
N SER A 45 1.32 -0.56 10.78
CA SER A 45 2.70 -0.76 10.32
C SER A 45 2.76 -1.11 8.83
N CYS A 46 1.87 -1.99 8.34
CA CYS A 46 1.72 -2.31 6.92
C CYS A 46 1.42 -1.03 6.10
N ALA A 47 0.45 -0.24 6.56
CA ALA A 47 0.07 0.99 5.87
C ALA A 47 1.19 2.04 5.89
N SER A 48 1.89 2.20 7.02
CA SER A 48 3.05 3.10 7.11
C SER A 48 4.18 2.68 6.18
N PHE A 49 4.42 1.38 6.03
CA PHE A 49 5.39 0.85 5.08
C PHE A 49 5.00 1.22 3.65
N PHE A 50 3.75 0.96 3.25
CA PHE A 50 3.28 1.29 1.90
C PHE A 50 3.22 2.79 1.62
N GLU A 51 2.90 3.62 2.61
CA GLU A 51 2.97 5.08 2.50
C GLU A 51 4.41 5.54 2.19
N LYS A 52 5.40 4.99 2.91
CA LYS A 52 6.82 5.26 2.65
C LYS A 52 7.24 4.79 1.26
N GLU A 53 6.96 3.53 0.92
CA GLU A 53 7.34 2.95 -0.37
C GLU A 53 6.73 3.72 -1.55
N MET A 54 5.46 4.09 -1.45
CA MET A 54 4.76 4.84 -2.50
C MET A 54 5.38 6.23 -2.69
N THR A 55 5.65 6.90 -1.58
CA THR A 55 6.27 8.24 -1.57
C THR A 55 7.67 8.20 -2.18
N GLU A 56 8.50 7.24 -1.77
CA GLU A 56 9.86 7.08 -2.29
C GLU A 56 9.87 6.66 -3.76
N MET A 57 8.93 5.81 -4.19
CA MET A 57 8.75 5.45 -5.60
C MET A 57 8.44 6.69 -6.45
N LEU A 58 7.51 7.55 -6.02
CA LEU A 58 7.19 8.78 -6.75
C LEU A 58 8.39 9.72 -6.84
N LYS A 59 9.19 9.83 -5.77
CA LYS A 59 10.43 10.62 -5.80
C LYS A 59 11.43 10.06 -6.81
N ARG A 60 11.66 8.74 -6.81
CA ARG A 60 12.54 8.08 -7.79
C ARG A 60 12.07 8.33 -9.22
N TYR A 61 10.77 8.20 -9.47
CA TYR A 61 10.18 8.50 -10.78
C TYR A 61 10.44 9.95 -11.21
N VAL A 62 10.14 10.93 -10.34
CA VAL A 62 10.36 12.36 -10.63
C VAL A 62 11.84 12.66 -10.90
N ILE A 63 12.75 12.13 -10.07
CA ILE A 63 14.20 12.29 -10.27
C ILE A 63 14.61 11.75 -11.64
N ASN A 64 14.11 10.58 -12.03
CA ASN A 64 14.43 9.96 -13.32
C ASN A 64 13.94 10.81 -14.50
N VAL A 65 12.66 11.19 -14.53
CA VAL A 65 12.08 11.91 -15.67
C VAL A 65 12.56 13.35 -15.80
N THR A 66 12.97 13.97 -14.69
CA THR A 66 13.53 15.34 -14.69
C THR A 66 15.05 15.37 -14.90
N ASN A 67 15.69 14.21 -15.08
CA ASN A 67 17.14 14.06 -15.11
C ASN A 67 17.82 14.73 -13.89
N ASN A 68 17.24 14.49 -12.70
CA ASN A 68 17.66 15.03 -11.41
C ASN A 68 17.75 16.57 -11.34
N ASN A 69 16.83 17.27 -12.00
CA ASN A 69 16.67 18.72 -11.83
C ASN A 69 16.20 19.00 -10.38
N LYS A 70 17.12 19.54 -9.56
CA LYS A 70 16.91 19.68 -8.10
C LYS A 70 15.73 20.58 -7.77
N GLU A 71 15.55 21.67 -8.50
CA GLU A 71 14.48 22.63 -8.30
C GLU A 71 13.11 22.01 -8.58
N LEU A 72 12.97 21.29 -9.69
CA LEU A 72 11.72 20.59 -10.05
C LEU A 72 11.43 19.43 -9.10
N VAL A 73 12.44 18.63 -8.74
CA VAL A 73 12.28 17.54 -7.77
C VAL A 73 11.78 18.09 -6.43
N SER A 74 12.41 19.15 -5.91
CA SER A 74 12.01 19.74 -4.62
C SER A 74 10.61 20.36 -4.68
N PHE A 75 10.27 21.01 -5.80
CA PHE A 75 8.94 21.58 -6.00
C PHE A 75 7.85 20.49 -6.00
N LEU A 76 8.04 19.43 -6.79
CA LEU A 76 7.09 18.32 -6.90
C LEU A 76 6.99 17.52 -5.59
N GLU A 77 8.11 17.31 -4.89
CA GLU A 77 8.12 16.65 -3.59
C GLU A 77 7.24 17.41 -2.59
N LYS A 78 7.41 18.73 -2.49
CA LYS A 78 6.64 19.57 -1.56
C LYS A 78 5.18 19.73 -1.93
N GLN A 79 4.85 19.75 -3.22
CA GLN A 79 3.49 20.02 -3.69
C GLN A 79 2.63 18.75 -3.81
N ALA A 80 3.21 17.67 -4.32
CA ALA A 80 2.46 16.50 -4.76
C ALA A 80 2.72 15.23 -3.94
N ILE A 81 3.84 15.14 -3.22
CA ILE A 81 4.27 13.91 -2.56
C ILE A 81 4.12 14.02 -1.04
N ASN A 82 4.75 15.01 -0.42
CA ASN A 82 4.79 15.14 1.03
C ASN A 82 3.42 15.39 1.63
N LEU A 83 3.04 14.57 2.63
CA LEU A 83 1.76 14.62 3.35
C LEU A 83 0.51 14.45 2.47
N ARG A 84 0.66 14.11 1.19
CA ARG A 84 -0.45 13.97 0.23
C ARG A 84 -0.91 12.53 0.02
N TYR A 85 -0.23 11.53 0.60
CA TYR A 85 -0.56 10.12 0.43
C TYR A 85 -2.05 9.81 0.61
N HIS A 86 -2.67 10.34 1.68
CA HIS A 86 -4.10 10.15 1.97
C HIS A 86 -5.04 10.71 0.89
N THR A 87 -4.57 11.62 0.03
CA THR A 87 -5.35 12.21 -1.07
C THR A 87 -5.15 11.53 -2.42
N LEU A 88 -4.15 10.66 -2.54
CA LEU A 88 -3.80 10.03 -3.81
C LEU A 88 -4.86 9.03 -4.26
N PHE A 89 -5.52 8.34 -3.33
CA PHE A 89 -6.47 7.27 -3.61
C PHE A 89 -7.83 7.55 -2.99
N SER A 90 -8.87 7.01 -3.63
CA SER A 90 -10.21 6.95 -3.06
C SER A 90 -10.32 5.71 -2.18
N TRP A 91 -9.99 5.86 -0.89
CA TRP A 91 -9.77 4.74 0.02
C TRP A 91 -11.00 3.88 0.33
N GLY A 92 -12.22 4.41 0.26
CA GLY A 92 -13.45 3.65 0.54
C GLY A 92 -14.51 4.47 1.27
N GLU A 93 -15.55 3.80 1.73
CA GLU A 93 -16.61 4.42 2.54
C GLU A 93 -16.11 4.70 3.96
N LYS A 94 -16.21 5.95 4.40
CA LYS A 94 -15.75 6.36 5.72
C LYS A 94 -16.43 5.52 6.80
N ASP A 95 -15.65 5.08 7.79
CA ASP A 95 -16.11 4.34 8.97
C ASP A 95 -16.72 2.94 8.69
N ASP A 96 -16.66 2.42 7.45
CA ASP A 96 -17.05 1.04 7.11
C ASP A 96 -15.84 0.22 6.62
N PRO A 97 -15.23 -0.64 7.46
CA PRO A 97 -14.05 -1.43 7.09
C PRO A 97 -14.32 -2.45 5.98
N ASN A 98 -15.57 -2.78 5.67
CA ASN A 98 -15.92 -3.78 4.64
C ASN A 98 -16.11 -3.17 3.25
N LYS A 99 -15.95 -1.84 3.12
CA LYS A 99 -16.13 -1.12 1.85
C LYS A 99 -14.87 -0.35 1.45
N PRO A 100 -13.74 -1.05 1.22
CA PRO A 100 -12.56 -0.41 0.65
C PRO A 100 -12.83 0.08 -0.77
N GLY A 101 -12.01 1.03 -1.19
CA GLY A 101 -11.94 1.52 -2.55
C GLY A 101 -11.65 0.38 -3.51
N LYS A 102 -12.28 0.42 -4.69
CA LYS A 102 -12.14 -0.63 -5.72
C LYS A 102 -11.33 -0.18 -6.93
N SER A 103 -11.12 1.13 -7.04
CA SER A 103 -10.52 1.76 -8.20
C SER A 103 -9.37 2.67 -7.77
N ILE A 104 -8.32 2.68 -8.57
CA ILE A 104 -7.18 3.60 -8.46
C ILE A 104 -7.24 4.70 -9.52
N ASN A 105 -8.37 4.87 -10.21
CA ASN A 105 -8.47 5.78 -11.35
C ASN A 105 -8.15 7.24 -10.99
N SER A 106 -8.50 7.68 -9.78
CA SER A 106 -8.13 9.01 -9.28
C SER A 106 -6.62 9.19 -9.24
N PHE A 107 -5.89 8.21 -8.70
CA PHE A 107 -4.43 8.17 -8.72
C PHE A 107 -3.87 8.13 -10.15
N LEU A 108 -4.39 7.24 -11.01
CA LEU A 108 -3.88 7.08 -12.37
C LEU A 108 -4.09 8.32 -13.23
N SER A 109 -5.23 9.02 -13.08
CA SER A 109 -5.52 10.26 -13.80
C SER A 109 -4.53 11.39 -13.47
N LEU A 110 -3.79 11.33 -12.35
CA LEU A 110 -2.73 12.29 -12.04
C LEU A 110 -1.57 12.24 -13.06
N PHE A 111 -1.41 11.12 -13.77
CA PHE A 111 -0.40 10.91 -14.81
C PHE A 111 -0.96 11.02 -16.24
N GLY A 112 -2.23 11.43 -16.37
CA GLY A 112 -2.92 11.59 -17.65
C GLY A 112 -3.74 10.38 -18.10
N GLU A 113 -4.71 10.62 -18.99
CA GLU A 113 -5.69 9.62 -19.42
C GLU A 113 -5.08 8.45 -20.21
N GLY A 114 -3.98 8.68 -20.94
CA GLY A 114 -3.25 7.61 -21.65
C GLY A 114 -2.71 6.56 -20.68
N PHE A 115 -2.02 7.01 -19.62
CA PHE A 115 -1.50 6.13 -18.58
C PHE A 115 -2.62 5.38 -17.86
N LYS A 116 -3.68 6.08 -17.48
CA LYS A 116 -4.85 5.47 -16.84
C LYS A 116 -5.47 4.37 -17.69
N THR A 117 -5.68 4.61 -18.98
CA THR A 117 -6.27 3.63 -19.90
C THR A 117 -5.39 2.39 -20.00
N LYS A 118 -4.08 2.58 -20.20
CA LYS A 118 -3.08 1.50 -20.26
C LYS A 118 -3.10 0.64 -18.99
N VAL A 119 -2.95 1.26 -17.82
CA VAL A 119 -2.88 0.53 -16.55
C VAL A 119 -4.21 -0.18 -16.24
N THR A 120 -5.35 0.45 -16.57
CA THR A 120 -6.67 -0.18 -16.38
C THR A 120 -6.82 -1.45 -17.21
N SER A 121 -6.36 -1.47 -18.47
CA SER A 121 -6.37 -2.69 -19.29
C SER A 121 -5.52 -3.79 -18.66
N ILE A 122 -4.32 -3.45 -18.20
CA ILE A 122 -3.38 -4.40 -17.58
C ILE A 122 -3.98 -4.98 -16.29
N ILE A 123 -4.67 -4.18 -15.47
CA ILE A 123 -5.36 -4.68 -14.26
C ILE A 123 -6.44 -5.69 -14.64
N ASN A 124 -7.24 -5.41 -15.68
CA ASN A 124 -8.31 -6.30 -16.11
C ASN A 124 -7.79 -7.64 -16.68
N GLU A 125 -6.58 -7.64 -17.25
CA GLU A 125 -5.94 -8.81 -17.85
C GLU A 125 -5.06 -9.59 -16.87
N ASN A 126 -4.69 -9.00 -15.72
CA ASN A 126 -3.76 -9.59 -14.76
C ASN A 126 -4.37 -9.68 -13.36
N THR A 127 -4.94 -10.86 -13.06
CA THR A 127 -5.56 -11.17 -11.76
C THR A 127 -4.61 -10.97 -10.57
N ASN A 128 -3.31 -11.24 -10.73
CA ASN A 128 -2.34 -11.07 -9.64
C ASN A 128 -2.11 -9.58 -9.34
N PHE A 129 -2.07 -8.74 -10.38
CA PHE A 129 -1.94 -7.30 -10.19
C PHE A 129 -3.21 -6.70 -9.60
N ASP A 130 -4.40 -7.14 -10.06
CA ASP A 130 -5.67 -6.71 -9.46
C ASP A 130 -5.77 -7.11 -7.98
N THR A 131 -5.35 -8.34 -7.65
CA THR A 131 -5.29 -8.82 -6.26
C THR A 131 -4.37 -7.94 -5.41
N SER A 132 -3.17 -7.64 -5.91
CA SER A 132 -2.21 -6.78 -5.21
C SER A 132 -2.76 -5.37 -4.99
N LYS A 133 -3.40 -4.80 -6.01
CA LYS A 133 -4.07 -3.49 -5.97
C LYS A 133 -5.20 -3.47 -4.94
N ASN A 134 -6.07 -4.47 -4.93
CA ASN A 134 -7.19 -4.56 -3.98
C ASN A 134 -6.67 -4.69 -2.54
N ALA A 135 -5.65 -5.51 -2.31
CA ALA A 135 -5.04 -5.67 -0.99
C ALA A 135 -4.40 -4.36 -0.49
N PHE A 136 -3.71 -3.62 -1.36
CA PHE A 136 -3.15 -2.31 -1.06
C PHE A 136 -4.24 -1.29 -0.67
N LEU A 137 -5.33 -1.23 -1.44
CA LEU A 137 -6.45 -0.32 -1.16
C LEU A 137 -7.14 -0.67 0.16
N GLU A 138 -7.30 -1.96 0.48
CA GLU A 138 -7.88 -2.39 1.75
C GLU A 138 -7.02 -1.98 2.95
N ILE A 139 -5.69 -2.17 2.89
CA ILE A 139 -4.78 -1.73 3.95
C ILE A 139 -4.85 -0.21 4.15
N GLY A 140 -4.80 0.56 3.07
CA GLY A 140 -4.90 2.02 3.14
C GLY A 140 -6.25 2.50 3.66
N HIS A 141 -7.34 1.82 3.29
CA HIS A 141 -8.69 2.09 3.80
C HIS A 141 -8.79 1.94 5.31
N ILE A 142 -8.36 0.78 5.82
CA ILE A 142 -8.47 0.49 7.25
C ILE A 142 -7.54 1.44 8.03
N ARG A 143 -6.35 1.78 7.50
CA ARG A 143 -5.50 2.82 8.11
C ARG A 143 -6.23 4.16 8.18
N ASN A 144 -6.97 4.56 7.14
CA ASN A 144 -7.71 5.82 7.15
C ASN A 144 -8.77 5.83 8.26
N ILE A 145 -9.50 4.72 8.43
CA ILE A 145 -10.45 4.55 9.53
C ILE A 145 -9.73 4.63 10.89
N LEU A 146 -8.64 3.88 11.08
CA LEU A 146 -7.87 3.87 12.34
C LEU A 146 -7.28 5.22 12.69
N ALA A 147 -6.78 5.98 11.70
CA ALA A 147 -6.20 7.30 11.91
C ALA A 147 -7.24 8.37 12.26
N HIS A 148 -8.51 8.17 11.88
CA HIS A 148 -9.62 9.06 12.20
C HIS A 148 -10.46 8.60 13.40
N SER A 149 -10.21 7.39 13.89
CA SER A 149 -10.85 6.82 15.09
C SER A 149 -10.01 7.08 16.33
N ASP A 150 -10.61 6.94 17.51
CA ASP A 150 -9.83 6.78 18.73
C ASP A 150 -9.14 5.40 18.69
N PHE A 151 -7.85 5.40 18.36
CA PHE A 151 -7.05 4.19 18.18
C PHE A 151 -7.11 3.25 19.39
N ALA A 152 -7.22 3.78 20.61
CA ALA A 152 -7.27 2.97 21.82
C ALA A 152 -8.61 2.20 21.91
N SER A 153 -9.72 2.89 21.70
CA SER A 153 -11.07 2.33 21.85
C SER A 153 -11.63 1.64 20.61
N TYR A 154 -11.08 1.88 19.41
CA TYR A 154 -11.51 1.22 18.20
C TYR A 154 -11.24 -0.30 18.26
N SER A 155 -12.27 -1.11 18.01
CA SER A 155 -12.14 -2.56 17.92
C SER A 155 -12.12 -2.98 16.44
N TYR A 156 -11.00 -3.53 16.00
CA TYR A 156 -10.87 -4.11 14.66
C TYR A 156 -10.89 -5.64 14.75
N ASP A 157 -12.05 -6.22 14.47
CA ASP A 157 -12.29 -7.67 14.58
C ASP A 157 -12.51 -8.36 13.23
N ASN A 158 -12.42 -7.62 12.12
CA ASN A 158 -12.70 -8.14 10.78
C ASN A 158 -11.62 -9.12 10.27
N LYS A 159 -10.37 -8.99 10.74
CA LYS A 159 -9.26 -9.88 10.36
C LYS A 159 -8.37 -10.22 11.54
N THR A 160 -7.88 -11.45 11.53
CA THR A 160 -6.81 -11.96 12.41
C THR A 160 -5.44 -11.35 12.04
N PRO A 161 -4.44 -11.41 12.94
CA PRO A 161 -3.07 -11.00 12.62
C PRO A 161 -2.53 -11.70 11.35
N GLU A 162 -2.77 -13.00 11.19
CA GLU A 162 -2.36 -13.80 10.03
C GLU A 162 -2.99 -13.28 8.74
N GLU A 163 -4.28 -13.00 8.75
CA GLU A 163 -4.99 -12.47 7.58
C GLU A 163 -4.48 -11.07 7.21
N ILE A 164 -4.12 -10.23 8.19
CA ILE A 164 -3.52 -8.92 7.95
C ILE A 164 -2.12 -9.07 7.33
N TYR A 165 -1.32 -10.02 7.82
CA TYR A 165 0.00 -10.27 7.24
C TYR A 165 -0.10 -10.82 5.81
N ASN A 166 -1.02 -11.75 5.55
CA ASN A 166 -1.28 -12.25 4.21
C ASN A 166 -1.78 -11.15 3.27
N LEU A 167 -2.61 -10.23 3.77
CA LEU A 167 -3.04 -9.04 3.02
C LEU A 167 -1.84 -8.16 2.65
N TYR A 168 -0.91 -7.94 3.59
CA TYR A 168 0.34 -7.23 3.33
C TYR A 168 1.17 -7.93 2.24
N ILE A 169 1.37 -9.24 2.33
CA ILE A 169 2.12 -10.02 1.34
C ILE A 169 1.48 -9.88 -0.05
N ALA A 170 0.15 -9.99 -0.14
CA ALA A 170 -0.57 -9.79 -1.39
C ALA A 170 -0.38 -8.38 -1.96
N ALA A 171 -0.36 -7.35 -1.12
CA ALA A 171 -0.20 -5.97 -1.55
C ALA A 171 1.21 -5.61 -2.05
N LYS A 172 2.26 -6.39 -1.70
CA LYS A 172 3.67 -6.08 -2.04
C LYS A 172 3.93 -5.88 -3.54
N GLY A 173 3.17 -6.56 -4.39
CA GLY A 173 3.33 -6.46 -5.86
C GLY A 173 2.84 -5.14 -6.47
N PHE A 174 2.04 -4.35 -5.75
CA PHE A 174 1.36 -3.20 -6.33
C PHE A 174 2.31 -2.05 -6.70
N ILE A 175 3.06 -1.52 -5.73
CA ILE A 175 3.93 -0.34 -5.93
C ILE A 175 5.04 -0.62 -6.95
N PRO A 176 5.78 -1.75 -6.89
CA PRO A 176 6.80 -2.05 -7.89
C PRO A 176 6.24 -2.14 -9.31
N LYS A 177 5.02 -2.68 -9.47
CA LYS A 177 4.39 -2.76 -10.78
C LYS A 177 3.98 -1.39 -11.31
N ILE A 178 3.50 -0.49 -10.45
CA ILE A 178 3.23 0.91 -10.83
C ILE A 178 4.52 1.62 -11.26
N GLU A 179 5.62 1.42 -10.52
CA GLU A 179 6.93 1.99 -10.87
C GLU A 179 7.43 1.52 -12.23
N GLU A 180 7.33 0.22 -12.51
CA GLU A 180 7.65 -0.36 -13.82
C GLU A 180 6.83 0.29 -14.94
N LEU A 181 5.51 0.42 -14.75
CA LEU A 181 4.60 0.98 -15.75
C LEU A 181 4.86 2.47 -16.01
N LEU A 182 5.22 3.25 -14.97
CA LEU A 182 5.59 4.66 -15.09
C LEU A 182 6.90 4.85 -15.86
N ASN A 183 7.87 3.96 -15.66
CA ASN A 183 9.17 4.03 -16.32
C ASN A 183 9.19 3.37 -17.72
N THR A 184 8.13 2.65 -18.09
CA THR A 184 7.99 2.09 -19.43
C THR A 184 7.65 3.20 -20.41
N ASN A 185 8.68 3.82 -20.99
CA ASN A 185 8.53 4.75 -22.11
C ASN A 185 7.79 4.03 -23.24
N GLU A 186 6.63 4.54 -23.63
CA GLU A 186 6.14 4.25 -24.97
C GLU A 186 7.16 4.86 -25.93
N VAL A 187 7.97 4.01 -26.55
CA VAL A 187 8.59 4.35 -27.82
C VAL A 187 7.41 4.65 -28.74
N THR A 188 7.05 5.93 -28.85
CA THR A 188 6.14 6.41 -29.88
C THR A 188 6.73 5.95 -31.20
N ASN A 189 6.09 4.97 -31.83
CA ASN A 189 6.26 4.69 -33.25
C ASN A 189 5.72 5.89 -34.05
N SER A 190 6.46 6.99 -33.99
CA SER A 190 6.38 8.12 -34.91
C SER A 190 7.34 7.83 -36.06
N SER A 191 7.10 6.72 -36.79
CA SER A 191 7.88 6.35 -37.98
C SER A 191 7.03 5.47 -38.90
N ALA A 192 6.00 6.04 -39.51
CA ALA A 192 5.43 5.58 -40.78
C ALA A 192 4.43 6.61 -41.30
N ASN A 193 4.94 7.74 -41.79
CA ASN A 193 4.33 8.52 -42.86
C ASN A 193 5.42 9.46 -43.39
N ASN A 194 6.20 8.93 -44.34
CA ASN A 194 6.76 9.62 -45.50
C ASN A 194 7.33 8.57 -46.45
#